data_AF-A0A972JHR9-F1
#
_entry.id   AF-A0A972JHR9-F1
#
_cell.length_a   1.000
_cell.length_b   1.000
_cell.length_c   1.000
_cell.angle_alpha   90.00
_cell.angle_beta   90.00
_cell.angle_gamma   90.00
#
_symmetry.space_group_name_H-M   'P 1'
#
loop_
_entity.id
_entity.type
_entity.pdbx_description
1 polymer ?
#
loop_
_entity_poly.entity_id
_entity_poly.type
_entity_poly.pdbx_seq_one_letter_code
_entity_poly.pdbx_strand_id
1 'polypeptide(L)'
;MSDTGRHWKSEELILFGLWLWKIGEYGHAMLCIHAPNWGLKIGEQLKLTWSDVFDLETGMPLAELPMFGGNSNRPIRNVVRENLIEAVKVLGVKEGDAPLYVNSKTGKPLTSSTLNRELQRFAKMYLAEIKQRTGLEFDLKEIKTNAFEIAFAKDVTRENNYIKEIYPVLSRYMGHRTVKDTIALLEEEPGKPHSLEIRFDHIKDNTPLSDGNLWNDKEKLNRYLERNLYLGIEE
;
A
#
# COMPACT_ATOMS: atom_id res chain seq x y z
N MET A 1 0.57 17.28 19.94
CA MET A 1 1.49 17.73 18.88
C MET A 1 0.74 17.56 17.57
N SER A 2 0.62 18.61 16.76
CA SER A 2 0.05 18.48 15.42
C SER A 2 0.89 17.48 14.64
N ASP A 3 0.24 16.51 14.00
CA ASP A 3 0.87 15.57 13.07
C ASP A 3 1.29 16.40 11.84
N THR A 4 2.53 16.89 11.84
CA THR A 4 3.08 17.75 10.78
C THR A 4 3.59 16.89 9.62
N GLY A 5 3.56 17.44 8.41
CA GLY A 5 4.01 16.76 7.19
C GLY A 5 2.85 16.33 6.28
N ARG A 6 3.17 15.76 5.12
CA ARG A 6 2.17 15.27 4.17
C ARG A 6 1.84 13.79 4.40
N HIS A 7 0.71 13.35 3.86
CA HIS A 7 0.36 11.93 3.82
C HIS A 7 1.38 11.12 3.02
N TRP A 8 1.51 9.84 3.40
CA TRP A 8 2.25 8.84 2.64
C TRP A 8 1.51 8.57 1.32
N LYS A 9 2.26 8.51 0.22
CA LYS A 9 1.78 8.07 -1.09
C LYS A 9 1.91 6.56 -1.24
N SER A 10 1.18 5.98 -2.18
CA SER A 10 1.23 4.54 -2.43
C SER A 10 2.62 4.05 -2.81
N GLU A 11 3.35 4.80 -3.63
CA GLU A 11 4.71 4.49 -4.05
C GLU A 11 5.69 4.50 -2.87
N GLU A 12 5.47 5.38 -1.88
CA GLU A 12 6.30 5.46 -0.67
C GLU A 12 6.03 4.30 0.27
N LEU A 13 4.76 3.90 0.40
CA LEU A 13 4.35 2.75 1.19
C LEU A 13 4.89 1.46 0.56
N ILE A 14 4.85 1.35 -0.77
CA ILE A 14 5.40 0.21 -1.50
C ILE A 14 6.93 0.17 -1.32
N LEU A 15 7.64 1.29 -1.51
CA LEU A 15 9.09 1.35 -1.30
C LEU A 15 9.49 1.02 0.14
N PHE A 16 8.73 1.51 1.11
CA PHE A 16 8.90 1.15 2.52
C PHE A 16 8.67 -0.36 2.75
N GLY A 17 7.68 -0.94 2.07
CA GLY A 17 7.45 -2.39 2.05
C GLY A 17 8.61 -3.18 1.46
N LEU A 18 9.21 -2.72 0.35
CA LEU A 18 10.40 -3.33 -0.24
C LEU A 18 11.60 -3.29 0.75
N TRP A 19 11.74 -2.19 1.48
CA TRP A 19 12.76 -2.08 2.54
C TRP A 19 12.50 -3.05 3.70
N LEU A 20 11.25 -3.15 4.16
CA LEU A 20 10.84 -4.11 5.20
C LEU A 20 11.15 -5.55 4.78
N TRP A 21 10.92 -5.88 3.51
CA TRP A 21 11.23 -7.19 2.95
C TRP A 21 12.72 -7.50 3.05
N LYS A 22 13.56 -6.53 2.65
CA LYS A 22 15.03 -6.66 2.71
C LYS A 22 15.53 -6.95 4.12
N ILE A 23 14.90 -6.36 5.15
CA ILE A 23 15.29 -6.57 6.55
C ILE A 23 14.58 -7.76 7.22
N GLY A 24 13.78 -8.53 6.46
CA GLY A 24 13.14 -9.76 6.93
C GLY A 24 11.81 -9.57 7.69
N GLU A 25 11.19 -8.40 7.63
CA GLU A 25 9.88 -8.12 8.24
C GLU A 25 8.75 -8.42 7.23
N TYR A 26 8.68 -9.67 6.75
CA TYR A 26 7.92 -10.06 5.56
C TYR A 26 6.41 -9.77 5.65
N GLY A 27 5.75 -10.04 6.77
CA GLY A 27 4.32 -9.76 6.90
C GLY A 27 4.00 -8.26 6.82
N HIS A 28 4.83 -7.42 7.45
CA HIS A 28 4.69 -5.96 7.36
C HIS A 28 5.02 -5.47 5.96
N ALA A 29 6.04 -6.04 5.32
CA ALA A 29 6.40 -5.73 3.94
C ALA A 29 5.24 -5.98 2.97
N MET A 30 4.67 -7.18 3.01
CA MET A 30 3.53 -7.56 2.18
C MET A 30 2.34 -6.64 2.43
N LEU A 31 2.07 -6.27 3.68
CA LEU A 31 1.00 -5.34 4.02
C LEU A 31 1.23 -3.97 3.37
N CYS A 32 2.44 -3.42 3.49
CA CYS A 32 2.81 -2.12 2.94
C CYS A 32 2.75 -2.08 1.41
N ILE A 33 3.04 -3.19 0.74
CA ILE A 33 2.99 -3.31 -0.72
C ILE A 33 1.55 -3.49 -1.21
N HIS A 34 0.74 -4.32 -0.54
CA HIS A 34 -0.57 -4.73 -1.04
C HIS A 34 -1.69 -3.77 -0.64
N ALA A 35 -1.70 -3.29 0.61
CA ALA A 35 -2.83 -2.53 1.13
C ALA A 35 -3.14 -1.24 0.32
N PRO A 36 -2.15 -0.46 -0.17
CA PRO A 36 -2.43 0.69 -1.02
C PRO A 36 -3.09 0.33 -2.36
N ASN A 37 -2.98 -0.93 -2.83
CA ASN A 37 -3.58 -1.38 -4.08
C ASN A 37 -5.06 -1.73 -3.95
N TRP A 38 -5.49 -2.19 -2.78
CA TRP A 38 -6.85 -2.70 -2.59
C TRP A 38 -7.75 -1.74 -1.84
N GLY A 39 -7.17 -0.81 -1.07
CA GLY A 39 -7.89 0.22 -0.33
C GLY A 39 -8.70 -0.30 0.87
N LEU A 40 -8.55 -1.58 1.24
CA LEU A 40 -9.37 -2.18 2.28
C LEU A 40 -9.15 -1.53 3.63
N LYS A 41 -10.18 -1.57 4.46
CA LYS A 41 -10.03 -1.24 5.87
C LYS A 41 -9.03 -2.18 6.51
N ILE A 42 -8.16 -1.65 7.38
CA ILE A 42 -7.10 -2.48 7.96
C ILE A 42 -7.64 -3.74 8.65
N GLY A 43 -8.81 -3.67 9.28
CA GLY A 43 -9.44 -4.83 9.93
C GLY A 43 -9.91 -5.92 8.97
N GLU A 44 -10.21 -5.58 7.73
CA GLU A 44 -10.54 -6.52 6.65
C GLU A 44 -9.26 -7.04 6.00
N GLN A 45 -8.32 -6.12 5.71
CA GLN A 45 -7.00 -6.43 5.18
C GLN A 45 -6.27 -7.49 6.01
N LEU A 46 -6.24 -7.35 7.34
CA LEU A 46 -5.54 -8.27 8.24
C LEU A 46 -6.19 -9.66 8.36
N LYS A 47 -7.41 -9.85 7.84
CA LYS A 47 -8.11 -11.14 7.83
C LYS A 47 -7.85 -11.96 6.57
N LEU A 48 -7.23 -11.36 5.55
CA LEU A 48 -6.92 -12.06 4.32
C LEU A 48 -5.99 -13.26 4.59
N THR A 49 -6.27 -14.34 3.89
CA THR A 49 -5.51 -15.58 3.87
C THR A 49 -4.81 -15.74 2.53
N TRP A 50 -3.95 -16.74 2.40
CA TRP A 50 -3.31 -17.04 1.12
C TRP A 50 -4.32 -17.45 0.05
N SER A 51 -5.35 -18.21 0.40
CA SER A 51 -6.41 -18.66 -0.52
C SER A 51 -7.24 -17.51 -1.11
N ASP A 52 -7.26 -16.34 -0.45
CA ASP A 52 -7.95 -15.16 -0.98
C ASP A 52 -7.19 -14.51 -2.13
N VAL A 53 -5.90 -14.82 -2.32
CA VAL A 53 -5.01 -14.11 -3.27
C VAL A 53 -4.16 -15.03 -4.13
N PHE A 54 -4.04 -16.31 -3.77
CA PHE A 54 -3.14 -17.25 -4.40
C PHE A 54 -3.74 -18.66 -4.42
N ASP A 55 -3.73 -19.27 -5.59
CA ASP A 55 -4.10 -20.66 -5.76
C ASP A 55 -2.85 -21.54 -5.58
N LEU A 56 -2.80 -22.25 -4.44
CA LEU A 56 -1.69 -23.13 -4.09
C LEU A 56 -1.65 -24.41 -4.94
N GLU A 57 -2.76 -24.81 -5.57
CA GLU A 57 -2.79 -25.99 -6.44
C GLU A 57 -2.12 -25.70 -7.78
N THR A 58 -2.45 -24.54 -8.38
CA THR A 58 -1.84 -24.11 -9.64
C THR A 58 -0.51 -23.39 -9.45
N GLY A 59 -0.20 -22.95 -8.24
CA GLY A 59 1.00 -22.17 -7.94
C GLY A 59 0.93 -20.75 -8.50
N MET A 60 -0.27 -20.22 -8.71
CA MET A 60 -0.50 -18.95 -9.39
C MET A 60 -1.33 -17.97 -8.54
N PRO A 61 -1.01 -16.67 -8.56
CA PRO A 61 -1.86 -15.65 -7.96
C PRO A 61 -3.23 -15.58 -8.64
N LEU A 62 -4.26 -15.27 -7.86
CA LEU A 62 -5.60 -15.04 -8.39
C LEU A 62 -5.64 -13.76 -9.23
N ALA A 63 -6.60 -13.69 -10.15
CA ALA A 63 -6.76 -12.52 -10.99
C ALA A 63 -7.33 -11.32 -10.22
N GLU A 64 -8.22 -11.61 -9.28
CA GLU A 64 -8.94 -10.64 -8.48
C GLU A 64 -9.03 -11.12 -7.03
N LEU A 65 -9.01 -10.17 -6.10
CA LEU A 65 -9.31 -10.38 -4.70
C LEU A 65 -10.84 -10.39 -4.52
N PRO A 66 -11.42 -11.50 -4.04
CA PRO A 66 -12.85 -11.60 -3.80
C PRO A 66 -13.24 -10.65 -2.67
N MET A 67 -14.27 -9.85 -2.91
CA MET A 67 -14.76 -8.89 -1.90
C MET A 67 -15.98 -9.45 -1.17
N PHE A 68 -15.96 -9.38 0.16
CA PHE A 68 -17.10 -9.77 0.97
C PHE A 68 -18.25 -8.74 0.86
N GLY A 69 -19.49 -9.22 0.99
CA GLY A 69 -20.66 -8.34 1.20
C GLY A 69 -21.21 -7.64 -0.05
N GLY A 70 -21.02 -8.21 -1.25
CA GLY A 70 -21.63 -7.69 -2.50
C GLY A 70 -20.89 -6.52 -3.14
N ASN A 71 -19.67 -6.22 -2.66
CA ASN A 71 -18.76 -5.30 -3.34
C ASN A 71 -18.15 -5.97 -4.57
N SER A 72 -17.85 -5.19 -5.61
CA SER A 72 -17.11 -5.69 -6.78
C SER A 72 -15.71 -6.15 -6.36
N ASN A 73 -15.28 -7.30 -6.87
CA ASN A 73 -13.92 -7.81 -6.71
C ASN A 73 -12.85 -6.74 -7.04
N ARG A 74 -11.67 -6.89 -6.46
CA ARG A 74 -10.55 -5.96 -6.70
C ARG A 74 -9.51 -6.62 -7.59
N PRO A 75 -9.08 -6.01 -8.71
CA PRO A 75 -8.02 -6.60 -9.51
C PRO A 75 -6.73 -6.73 -8.71
N ILE A 76 -6.07 -7.88 -8.80
CA ILE A 76 -4.71 -8.06 -8.30
C ILE A 76 -3.77 -7.71 -9.45
N ARG A 77 -3.05 -6.59 -9.34
CA ARG A 77 -2.13 -6.12 -10.38
C ARG A 77 -0.96 -7.05 -10.61
N ASN A 78 -0.35 -6.97 -11.79
CA ASN A 78 0.80 -7.79 -12.17
C ASN A 78 1.95 -7.67 -11.16
N VAL A 79 2.33 -6.46 -10.75
CA VAL A 79 3.39 -6.30 -9.72
C VAL A 79 3.03 -7.00 -8.40
N VAL A 80 1.77 -6.95 -7.98
CA VAL A 80 1.30 -7.63 -6.75
C VAL A 80 1.33 -9.14 -6.94
N ARG A 81 0.96 -9.65 -8.12
CA ARG A 81 1.05 -11.07 -8.48
C ARG A 81 2.50 -11.56 -8.44
N GLU A 82 3.43 -10.81 -9.03
CA GLU A 82 4.87 -11.12 -8.98
C GLU A 82 5.37 -11.18 -7.53
N ASN A 83 4.96 -10.23 -6.70
CA ASN A 83 5.32 -10.19 -5.28
C ASN A 83 4.74 -11.38 -4.51
N LEU A 84 3.50 -11.78 -4.80
CA LEU A 84 2.88 -12.96 -4.20
C LEU A 84 3.63 -14.25 -4.56
N ILE A 85 4.04 -14.40 -5.82
CA ILE A 85 4.85 -15.55 -6.26
C ILE A 85 6.17 -15.62 -5.50
N GLU A 86 6.87 -14.50 -5.39
CA GLU A 86 8.13 -14.44 -4.64
C GLU A 86 7.91 -14.75 -3.16
N ALA A 87 6.83 -14.21 -2.58
CA ALA A 87 6.54 -14.41 -1.17
C ALA A 87 6.18 -15.86 -0.84
N VAL A 88 5.41 -16.56 -1.68
CA VAL A 88 5.13 -17.99 -1.49
C VAL A 88 6.42 -18.81 -1.48
N LYS A 89 7.37 -18.50 -2.38
CA LYS A 89 8.67 -19.18 -2.43
C LYS A 89 9.50 -18.95 -1.18
N VAL A 90 9.64 -17.68 -0.77
CA VAL A 90 10.49 -17.30 0.38
C VAL A 90 9.89 -17.79 1.71
N LEU A 91 8.57 -17.71 1.86
CA LEU A 91 7.88 -18.07 3.10
C LEU A 91 7.55 -19.57 3.18
N GLY A 92 7.65 -20.30 2.07
CA GLY A 92 7.36 -21.73 2.03
C GLY A 92 5.91 -22.04 2.41
N VAL A 93 4.96 -21.24 1.90
CA VAL A 93 3.52 -21.35 2.21
C VAL A 93 2.98 -22.69 1.71
N LYS A 94 2.25 -23.40 2.57
CA LYS A 94 1.66 -24.72 2.27
C LYS A 94 0.16 -24.81 2.51
N GLU A 95 -0.38 -23.90 3.31
CA GLU A 95 -1.77 -23.94 3.77
C GLU A 95 -2.48 -22.67 3.28
N GLY A 96 -3.60 -22.84 2.57
CA GLY A 96 -4.32 -21.72 1.96
C GLY A 96 -5.06 -20.85 2.96
N ASP A 97 -5.53 -21.44 4.06
CA ASP A 97 -6.20 -20.75 5.16
C ASP A 97 -5.22 -20.03 6.11
N ALA A 98 -3.91 -20.21 5.90
CA ALA A 98 -2.90 -19.49 6.65
C ALA A 98 -3.05 -17.96 6.43
N PRO A 99 -2.92 -17.14 7.49
CA PRO A 99 -3.01 -15.69 7.35
C PRO A 99 -1.95 -15.13 6.41
N LEU A 100 -2.36 -14.18 5.56
CA LEU A 100 -1.47 -13.54 4.58
C LEU A 100 -0.41 -12.66 5.27
N TYR A 101 -0.77 -12.04 6.40
CA TYR A 101 0.07 -11.09 7.13
C TYR A 101 0.51 -11.64 8.48
N VAL A 102 1.72 -12.20 8.52
CA VAL A 102 2.30 -12.83 9.72
C VAL A 102 3.55 -12.08 10.17
N ASN A 103 3.64 -11.80 11.47
CA ASN A 103 4.85 -11.24 12.07
C ASN A 103 5.99 -12.28 11.97
N SER A 104 7.02 -11.98 11.18
CA SER A 104 8.11 -12.90 10.88
C SER A 104 8.92 -13.36 12.10
N LYS A 105 8.88 -12.60 13.20
CA LYS A 105 9.59 -12.95 14.45
C LYS A 105 8.78 -13.85 15.38
N THR A 106 7.45 -13.69 15.38
CA THR A 106 6.58 -14.39 16.34
C THR A 106 5.76 -15.51 15.70
N GLY A 107 5.67 -15.55 14.38
CA GLY A 107 4.81 -16.48 13.64
C GLY A 107 3.30 -16.21 13.83
N LYS A 108 2.93 -15.13 14.51
CA LYS A 108 1.53 -14.77 14.77
C LYS A 108 0.99 -13.80 13.73
N PRO A 109 -0.32 -13.83 13.43
CA PRO A 109 -0.94 -12.84 12.56
C PRO A 109 -0.73 -11.42 13.07
N LEU A 110 -0.56 -10.47 12.15
CA LEU A 110 -0.51 -9.06 12.51
C LEU A 110 -1.84 -8.61 13.10
N THR A 111 -1.79 -7.79 14.14
CA THR A 111 -2.99 -7.26 14.82
C THR A 111 -2.99 -5.74 14.82
N SER A 112 -4.17 -5.15 14.69
CA SER A 112 -4.35 -3.69 14.74
C SER A 112 -3.86 -3.06 16.06
N SER A 113 -3.89 -3.82 17.16
CA SER A 113 -3.45 -3.35 18.49
C SER A 113 -1.96 -3.04 18.59
N THR A 114 -1.12 -3.65 17.75
CA THR A 114 0.34 -3.48 17.79
C THR A 114 0.89 -2.83 16.52
N LEU A 115 0.17 -2.97 15.41
CA LEU A 115 0.62 -2.59 14.08
C LEU A 115 1.06 -1.12 13.96
N ASN A 116 0.30 -0.16 14.49
CA ASN A 116 0.68 1.26 14.43
C ASN A 116 2.07 1.50 15.05
N ARG A 117 2.31 0.97 16.25
CA ARG A 117 3.58 1.13 16.96
C ARG A 117 4.75 0.50 16.19
N GLU A 118 4.51 -0.66 15.59
CA GLU A 118 5.52 -1.37 14.80
C GLU A 118 5.86 -0.61 13.52
N LEU A 119 4.84 -0.20 12.75
CA LEU A 119 5.02 0.57 11.52
C LEU A 119 5.74 1.90 11.80
N GLN A 120 5.39 2.61 12.86
CA GLN A 120 6.06 3.86 13.25
C GLN A 120 7.54 3.64 13.58
N ARG A 121 7.87 2.57 14.32
CA ARG A 121 9.27 2.23 14.62
C ARG A 121 10.05 1.95 13.33
N PHE A 122 9.48 1.13 12.45
CA PHE A 122 10.12 0.78 11.19
C PHE A 122 10.25 1.98 10.24
N ALA A 123 9.24 2.85 10.16
CA ALA A 123 9.29 4.05 9.35
C ALA A 123 10.40 5.00 9.80
N LYS A 124 10.62 5.15 11.11
CA LYS A 124 11.75 5.94 11.65
C LYS A 124 13.11 5.39 11.20
N MET A 125 13.28 4.07 11.22
CA MET A 125 14.50 3.40 10.75
C MET A 125 14.69 3.58 9.23
N TYR A 126 13.63 3.36 8.46
CA TYR A 126 13.61 3.53 7.01
C TYR A 126 13.98 4.96 6.59
N LEU A 127 13.34 5.98 7.17
CA LEU A 127 13.59 7.37 6.84
C LEU A 127 15.02 7.80 7.20
N ALA A 128 15.54 7.31 8.33
CA ALA A 128 16.94 7.54 8.70
C ALA A 128 17.91 6.92 7.68
N GLU A 129 17.64 5.70 7.21
CA GLU A 129 18.46 5.04 6.20
C GLU A 129 18.38 5.75 4.83
N ILE A 130 17.20 6.18 4.39
CA ILE A 130 17.06 7.01 3.20
C ILE A 130 17.94 8.25 3.32
N LYS A 131 17.76 9.04 4.39
CA LYS A 131 18.53 10.28 4.60
C LYS A 131 20.04 10.03 4.58
N GLN A 132 20.50 8.95 5.22
CA GLN A 132 21.90 8.56 5.23
C GLN A 132 22.43 8.19 3.83
N ARG A 133 21.65 7.43 3.05
CA ARG A 133 22.09 6.93 1.74
C ARG A 133 22.02 8.01 0.67
N THR A 134 20.98 8.83 0.67
CA THR A 134 20.61 9.69 -0.47
C THR A 134 20.74 11.17 -0.16
N GLY A 135 20.76 11.55 1.12
CA GLY A 135 20.69 12.94 1.56
C GLY A 135 19.28 13.52 1.51
N LEU A 136 18.28 12.77 1.03
CA LEU A 136 16.89 13.23 0.93
C LEU A 136 16.17 13.09 2.28
N GLU A 137 15.35 14.08 2.60
CA GLU A 137 14.54 14.12 3.80
C GLU A 137 13.07 14.27 3.44
N PHE A 138 12.25 13.32 3.89
CA PHE A 138 10.81 13.31 3.63
C PHE A 138 10.06 13.84 4.85
N ASP A 139 9.27 14.90 4.65
CA ASP A 139 8.36 15.46 5.65
C ASP A 139 7.00 14.72 5.60
N LEU A 140 6.97 13.53 6.21
CA LEU A 140 5.80 12.66 6.24
C LEU A 140 5.16 12.65 7.63
N LYS A 141 3.82 12.60 7.66
CA LYS A 141 3.06 12.31 8.90
C LYS A 141 3.47 10.97 9.48
N GLU A 142 3.26 10.78 10.78
CA GLU A 142 3.47 9.47 11.39
C GLU A 142 2.59 8.41 10.71
N ILE A 143 3.20 7.32 10.24
CA ILE A 143 2.46 6.24 9.61
C ILE A 143 1.48 5.62 10.60
N LYS A 144 0.24 5.43 10.14
CA LYS A 144 -0.86 4.80 10.86
C LYS A 144 -1.56 3.82 9.93
N THR A 145 -2.36 2.90 10.48
CA THR A 145 -3.07 1.88 9.69
C THR A 145 -3.98 2.46 8.62
N ASN A 146 -4.53 3.66 8.82
CA ASN A 146 -5.35 4.34 7.81
C ASN A 146 -4.52 5.00 6.70
N ALA A 147 -3.18 5.03 6.79
CA ALA A 147 -2.33 5.59 5.74
C ALA A 147 -2.50 4.84 4.41
N PHE A 148 -2.73 3.52 4.45
CA PHE A 148 -2.99 2.71 3.25
C PHE A 148 -4.31 3.11 2.57
N GLU A 149 -5.39 3.26 3.35
CA GLU A 149 -6.70 3.69 2.85
C GLU A 149 -6.64 5.12 2.29
N ILE A 150 -5.91 6.01 2.96
CA ILE A 150 -5.71 7.39 2.50
C ILE A 150 -4.91 7.41 1.19
N ALA A 151 -3.80 6.68 1.10
CA ALA A 151 -2.98 6.61 -0.11
C ALA A 151 -3.79 6.11 -1.30
N PHE A 152 -4.53 5.00 -1.12
CA PHE A 152 -5.45 4.50 -2.14
C PHE A 152 -6.49 5.55 -2.56
N ALA A 153 -7.14 6.19 -1.59
CA ALA A 153 -8.17 7.19 -1.87
C ALA A 153 -7.62 8.40 -2.63
N LYS A 154 -6.39 8.86 -2.31
CA LYS A 154 -5.72 9.95 -3.03
C LYS A 154 -5.32 9.56 -4.45
N ASP A 155 -4.92 8.31 -4.67
CA ASP A 155 -4.69 7.82 -6.04
C ASP A 155 -5.99 7.80 -6.85
N VAL A 156 -7.09 7.35 -6.23
CA VAL A 156 -8.41 7.37 -6.85
C VAL A 156 -8.87 8.79 -7.17
N THR A 157 -8.71 9.76 -6.28
CA THR A 157 -9.07 11.16 -6.58
C THR A 157 -8.22 11.72 -7.72
N ARG A 158 -6.90 11.51 -7.70
CA ARG A 158 -5.96 12.00 -8.72
C ARG A 158 -6.29 11.48 -10.11
N GLU A 159 -6.42 10.17 -10.29
CA GLU A 159 -6.67 9.58 -11.61
C GLU A 159 -8.05 9.93 -12.19
N ASN A 160 -8.98 10.27 -11.31
CA ASN A 160 -10.29 10.76 -11.71
C ASN A 160 -10.32 12.31 -11.76
N ASN A 161 -9.16 12.98 -11.89
CA ASN A 161 -9.02 14.43 -12.00
C ASN A 161 -9.78 15.22 -10.93
N TYR A 162 -9.84 14.65 -9.72
CA TYR A 162 -10.50 15.21 -8.55
C TYR A 162 -11.99 15.51 -8.75
N ILE A 163 -12.69 14.88 -9.70
CA ILE A 163 -14.12 15.14 -9.94
C ILE A 163 -14.95 14.99 -8.66
N LYS A 164 -15.94 15.87 -8.46
CA LYS A 164 -16.70 15.95 -7.21
C LYS A 164 -17.43 14.64 -6.86
N GLU A 165 -17.82 13.88 -7.86
CA GLU A 165 -18.58 12.64 -7.78
C GLU A 165 -17.81 11.49 -7.12
N ILE A 166 -16.47 11.56 -7.07
CA ILE A 166 -15.65 10.52 -6.45
C ILE A 166 -15.74 10.54 -4.92
N TYR A 167 -15.88 11.72 -4.32
CA TYR A 167 -15.82 11.89 -2.87
C TYR A 167 -17.00 11.23 -2.13
N PRO A 168 -18.27 11.27 -2.61
CA PRO A 168 -19.35 10.47 -2.04
C PRO A 168 -19.12 8.96 -2.15
N VAL A 169 -18.42 8.49 -3.18
CA VAL A 169 -18.08 7.06 -3.34
C VAL A 169 -17.01 6.66 -2.34
N LEU A 170 -15.91 7.42 -2.27
CA LEU A 170 -14.83 7.22 -1.30
C LEU A 170 -15.32 7.35 0.14
N SER A 171 -16.20 8.31 0.44
CA SER A 171 -16.77 8.46 1.78
C SER A 171 -17.53 7.22 2.25
N ARG A 172 -18.31 6.58 1.36
CA ARG A 172 -19.01 5.33 1.66
C ARG A 172 -18.03 4.18 1.84
N TYR A 173 -17.03 4.11 0.95
CA TYR A 173 -15.99 3.08 0.98
C TYR A 173 -15.17 3.10 2.28
N MET A 174 -14.71 4.29 2.69
CA MET A 174 -13.98 4.49 3.95
C MET A 174 -14.91 4.42 5.17
N GLY A 175 -16.23 4.41 4.97
CA GLY A 175 -17.24 4.38 6.03
C GLY A 175 -17.27 5.64 6.90
N HIS A 176 -16.98 6.79 6.30
CA HIS A 176 -17.13 8.09 6.96
C HIS A 176 -18.60 8.53 6.98
N ARG A 177 -18.98 9.26 8.04
CA ARG A 177 -20.35 9.76 8.22
C ARG A 177 -20.70 10.81 7.17
N THR A 178 -19.74 11.66 6.81
CA THR A 178 -19.96 12.73 5.85
C THR A 178 -18.84 12.80 4.82
N VAL A 179 -19.19 13.31 3.63
CA VAL A 179 -18.21 13.61 2.57
C VAL A 179 -17.19 14.66 3.04
N LYS A 180 -17.59 15.57 3.93
CA LYS A 180 -16.71 16.58 4.53
C LYS A 180 -15.57 15.94 5.33
N ASP A 181 -15.84 14.87 6.06
CA ASP A 181 -14.81 14.15 6.82
C ASP A 181 -13.78 13.52 5.87
N THR A 182 -14.23 13.02 4.72
CA THR A 182 -13.36 12.45 3.68
C THR A 182 -12.48 13.53 3.06
N ILE A 183 -13.07 14.65 2.64
CA ILE A 183 -12.34 15.80 2.10
C ILE A 183 -11.29 16.30 3.10
N ALA A 184 -11.66 16.45 4.37
CA ALA A 184 -10.76 16.88 5.43
C ALA A 184 -9.63 15.86 5.68
N LEU A 185 -9.92 14.55 5.63
CA LEU A 185 -8.92 13.51 5.80
C LEU A 185 -7.92 13.44 4.64
N LEU A 186 -8.41 13.61 3.41
CA LEU A 186 -7.56 13.55 2.21
C LEU A 186 -6.77 14.85 2.00
N GLU A 187 -7.18 15.94 2.65
CA GLU A 187 -6.59 17.28 2.53
C GLU A 187 -6.58 17.78 1.07
N GLU A 188 -7.68 17.53 0.35
CA GLU A 188 -7.85 17.83 -1.08
C GLU A 188 -9.17 18.54 -1.34
N GLU A 189 -9.18 19.50 -2.26
CA GLU A 189 -10.41 20.17 -2.70
C GLU A 189 -11.02 19.45 -3.91
N PRO A 190 -12.33 19.14 -3.89
CA PRO A 190 -13.01 18.59 -5.06
C PRO A 190 -12.98 19.54 -6.25
N GLY A 191 -12.61 19.01 -7.41
CA GLY A 191 -12.67 19.69 -8.70
C GLY A 191 -14.10 19.90 -9.21
N LYS A 192 -14.21 20.32 -10.47
CA LYS A 192 -15.51 20.55 -11.11
C LYS A 192 -16.23 19.23 -11.41
N PRO A 193 -17.58 19.20 -11.35
CA PRO A 193 -18.36 18.05 -11.79
C PRO A 193 -18.08 17.73 -13.26
N HIS A 194 -17.66 16.50 -13.55
CA HIS A 194 -17.58 15.98 -14.91
C HIS A 194 -17.72 14.46 -14.84
N SER A 195 -18.76 13.92 -15.47
CA SER A 195 -18.99 12.47 -15.53
C SER A 195 -18.29 11.89 -16.76
N LEU A 196 -17.41 10.92 -16.57
CA LEU A 196 -16.93 9.93 -17.56
C LEU A 196 -16.22 8.81 -16.77
N GLU A 197 -16.94 7.77 -16.36
CA GLU A 197 -16.43 6.52 -15.72
C GLU A 197 -15.37 6.65 -14.59
N ILE A 198 -15.78 6.36 -13.35
CA ILE A 198 -14.86 6.29 -12.21
C ILE A 198 -13.98 5.04 -12.32
N ARG A 199 -12.66 5.23 -12.38
CA ARG A 199 -11.67 4.15 -12.31
C ARG A 199 -11.27 3.86 -10.86
N PHE A 200 -10.77 2.65 -10.58
CA PHE A 200 -10.24 2.22 -9.26
C PHE A 200 -8.83 1.59 -9.35
N ASP A 201 -8.27 1.45 -10.55
CA ASP A 201 -7.05 0.72 -10.89
C ASP A 201 -5.88 1.66 -11.27
N HIS A 202 -5.43 2.46 -10.30
CA HIS A 202 -4.56 3.63 -10.49
C HIS A 202 -3.03 3.53 -10.27
N ILE A 203 -2.55 2.59 -9.46
CA ILE A 203 -1.11 2.45 -9.19
C ILE A 203 -0.40 1.86 -10.42
N LYS A 204 0.45 2.64 -11.10
CA LYS A 204 1.34 2.10 -12.15
C LYS A 204 2.18 0.94 -11.58
N ASP A 205 2.45 -0.09 -12.38
CA ASP A 205 3.24 -1.23 -11.92
C ASP A 205 4.57 -0.74 -11.32
N ASN A 206 4.74 -1.01 -10.02
CA ASN A 206 5.88 -0.56 -9.23
C ASN A 206 7.03 -1.57 -9.30
N THR A 207 8.16 -1.26 -8.67
CA THR A 207 9.31 -2.18 -8.61
C THR A 207 8.92 -3.48 -7.86
N PRO A 208 9.08 -4.67 -8.48
CA PRO A 208 8.76 -5.94 -7.84
C PRO A 208 9.80 -6.32 -6.77
N LEU A 209 9.41 -7.18 -5.83
CA LEU A 209 10.27 -7.75 -4.78
C LEU A 209 11.51 -8.45 -5.34
N SER A 210 11.41 -8.99 -6.55
CA SER A 210 12.49 -9.68 -7.27
C SER A 210 13.60 -8.74 -7.75
N ASP A 211 13.38 -7.42 -7.80
CA ASP A 211 14.43 -6.44 -8.15
C ASP A 211 15.34 -6.15 -6.94
N GLY A 212 16.14 -7.15 -6.58
CA GLY A 212 17.08 -7.10 -5.45
C GLY A 212 18.19 -6.05 -5.59
N ASN A 213 18.32 -5.38 -6.74
CA ASN A 213 19.39 -4.41 -6.99
C ASN A 213 19.02 -2.98 -6.60
N LEU A 214 17.73 -2.63 -6.45
CA LEU A 214 17.32 -1.25 -6.11
C LEU A 214 17.99 -0.75 -4.82
N TRP A 215 18.04 -1.58 -3.79
CA TRP A 215 18.57 -1.21 -2.48
C TRP A 215 20.08 -1.37 -2.33
N ASN A 216 20.74 -1.99 -3.31
CA ASN A 216 22.17 -2.25 -3.31
C ASN A 216 22.94 -1.23 -4.16
N ASP A 217 22.25 -0.52 -5.05
CA ASP A 217 22.80 0.54 -5.89
C ASP A 217 22.24 1.91 -5.46
N LYS A 218 23.12 2.76 -4.92
CA LYS A 218 22.78 4.11 -4.47
C LYS A 218 22.28 5.02 -5.60
N GLU A 219 22.84 4.91 -6.79
CA GLU A 219 22.43 5.73 -7.94
C GLU A 219 21.08 5.26 -8.49
N LYS A 220 20.83 3.95 -8.50
CA LYS A 220 19.51 3.40 -8.88
C LYS A 220 18.44 3.84 -7.88
N LEU A 221 18.73 3.77 -6.58
CA LEU A 221 17.81 4.25 -5.54
C LEU A 221 17.55 5.75 -5.67
N ASN A 222 18.59 6.58 -5.81
CA ASN A 222 18.43 8.03 -5.98
C ASN A 222 17.55 8.38 -7.18
N ARG A 223 17.82 7.76 -8.34
CA ARG A 223 17.00 7.99 -9.54
C ARG A 223 15.54 7.55 -9.35
N TYR A 224 15.31 6.44 -8.65
CA TYR A 224 13.96 5.99 -8.33
C TYR A 224 13.22 7.00 -7.44
N LEU A 225 13.87 7.50 -6.37
CA LEU A 225 13.29 8.48 -5.46
C LEU A 225 13.02 9.82 -6.16
N GLU A 226 13.97 10.31 -6.94
CA GLU A 226 13.84 11.57 -7.67
C GLU A 226 12.70 11.51 -8.69
N ARG A 227 12.63 10.44 -9.49
CA ARG A 227 11.60 10.29 -10.54
C ARG A 227 10.22 10.06 -9.97
N ASN A 228 10.08 9.07 -9.08
CA ASN A 228 8.77 8.57 -8.66
C ASN A 228 8.20 9.33 -7.45
N LEU A 229 9.04 9.89 -6.58
CA LEU A 229 8.57 10.50 -5.33
C LEU A 229 8.67 12.03 -5.30
N TYR A 230 9.72 12.59 -5.92
CA TYR A 230 10.01 14.03 -5.90
C TYR A 230 9.46 14.78 -7.11
N LEU A 231 9.83 14.36 -8.32
CA LEU A 231 9.49 15.09 -9.54
C LEU A 231 8.11 14.72 -10.07
N GLY A 232 7.61 13.52 -9.74
CA GLY A 232 6.34 13.01 -10.28
C GLY A 232 6.32 12.97 -11.81
N ILE A 233 7.50 12.87 -12.44
CA ILE A 233 7.63 12.88 -13.89
C ILE A 233 7.19 11.51 -14.40
N GLU A 234 6.06 11.53 -15.08
CA GLU A 234 5.52 10.39 -15.82
C GLU A 234 6.35 10.15 -17.09
N GLU A 235 6.79 8.90 -17.30
CA GLU A 235 6.98 8.36 -18.66
C GLU A 235 5.60 7.98 -19.24
#